data_AF-A0A9R0ITM2-F1
#
_entry.id   AF-A0A9R0ITM2-F1
#
_cell.length_a   1.000
_cell.length_b   1.000
_cell.length_c   1.000
_cell.angle_alpha   90.00
_cell.angle_beta   90.00
_cell.angle_gamma   90.00
#
_symmetry.space_group_name_H-M   'P 1'
#
loop_
_entity.id
_entity.type
_entity.pdbx_description
1 polymer ?
#
loop_
_entity_poly.entity_id
_entity_poly.type
_entity_poly.pdbx_seq_one_letter_code
_entity_poly.pdbx_strand_id
1 'polypeptide(L)'
;MAPPQPLHGGASTQQTLQFLSNVLSQRGPSSLPYSEDVKWLIRQHLVSLTDAYPSLQPKTATFTHNDGRTVNLLQADGTVPMSYGGVTYNIPVVIWLMELYPRHPPCVFVNPTRDMIIKRPHPHVTPSGSVSIPYLQKWIYPSSNLVDLARDLSHYFGRDPPLYSQRKPDSSSNNPNSNHSHGYGQGHGGSLGGNSVISSNSGFSGSGSVVNPSMGPRVFPPSPYVGSGRIMPPSPQRASSGTDDPNEVFKRNAIDKLVGMVHGDVVGLRKKREAEMEGLFSAQATLRQREEQINKGLKEMFDEKEGLEQQLQMVLTNADVLEGWLRENEEKMSKLGSNFDVDDAFEPCDTLSKQMIEASASDLAIEDVIYSLDKAVQDGVIPFDQYLKNVRLLSRDQFFHRATSVKVRAAQMQAHVASMASRTSQYTM
;
A
#
# COMPACT_ATOMS: atom_id res chain seq x y z
N MET A 1 51.05 -22.22 18.78
CA MET A 1 50.64 -20.88 18.30
C MET A 1 50.34 -20.99 16.83
N ALA A 2 49.06 -21.01 16.46
CA ALA A 2 48.63 -20.85 15.07
C ALA A 2 48.26 -19.37 14.89
N PRO A 3 48.60 -18.74 13.75
CA PRO A 3 48.27 -17.33 13.53
C PRO A 3 46.75 -17.17 13.32
N PRO A 4 46.16 -16.04 13.76
CA PRO A 4 44.77 -15.73 13.47
C PRO A 4 44.60 -15.47 11.98
N GLN A 5 43.63 -16.16 11.35
CA GLN A 5 43.27 -15.94 9.95
C GLN A 5 42.58 -14.57 9.76
N PRO A 6 42.76 -13.91 8.60
CA PRO A 6 42.23 -12.57 8.36
C PRO A 6 40.70 -12.57 8.14
N LEU A 7 40.07 -11.56 8.73
CA LEU A 7 38.64 -11.24 8.65
C LEU A 7 38.15 -11.17 7.20
N HIS A 8 37.23 -12.08 6.85
CA HIS A 8 36.47 -12.07 5.60
C HIS A 8 35.37 -11.00 5.66
N GLY A 9 35.70 -9.73 5.41
CA GLY A 9 34.73 -8.62 5.43
C GLY A 9 34.16 -8.21 4.06
N GLY A 10 34.83 -8.53 2.94
CA GLY A 10 34.47 -7.99 1.63
C GLY A 10 33.44 -8.80 0.82
N ALA A 11 33.37 -10.11 1.04
CA ALA A 11 32.52 -10.99 0.22
C ALA A 11 31.03 -10.91 0.57
N SER A 12 30.68 -10.64 1.83
CA SER A 12 29.28 -10.59 2.29
C SER A 12 28.54 -9.37 1.75
N THR A 13 29.13 -8.17 1.81
CA THR A 13 28.47 -6.94 1.36
C THR A 13 28.21 -6.96 -0.15
N GLN A 14 29.13 -7.52 -0.95
CA GLN A 14 28.94 -7.67 -2.40
C GLN A 14 27.81 -8.67 -2.72
N GLN A 15 27.73 -9.79 -1.99
CA GLN A 15 26.63 -10.75 -2.11
C GLN A 15 25.29 -10.12 -1.74
N THR A 16 25.26 -9.34 -0.65
CA THR A 16 24.06 -8.60 -0.22
C THR A 16 23.62 -7.58 -1.28
N LEU A 17 24.55 -6.82 -1.85
CA LEU A 17 24.26 -5.87 -2.93
C LEU A 17 23.68 -6.56 -4.16
N GLN A 18 24.27 -7.69 -4.58
CA GLN A 18 23.80 -8.47 -5.71
C GLN A 18 22.40 -9.05 -5.45
N PHE A 19 22.16 -9.59 -4.25
CA PHE A 19 20.85 -10.06 -3.83
C PHE A 19 19.81 -8.94 -3.90
N LEU A 20 20.08 -7.79 -3.27
CA LEU A 20 19.14 -6.67 -3.24
C LEU A 20 18.88 -6.11 -4.64
N SER A 21 19.90 -6.01 -5.49
CA SER A 21 19.75 -5.59 -6.88
C SER A 21 18.83 -6.54 -7.65
N ASN A 22 19.04 -7.85 -7.52
CA ASN A 22 18.22 -8.84 -8.21
C ASN A 22 16.75 -8.77 -7.77
N VAL A 23 16.51 -8.76 -6.45
CA VAL A 23 15.14 -8.79 -5.92
C VAL A 23 14.39 -7.48 -6.18
N LEU A 24 15.03 -6.32 -6.01
CA LEU A 24 14.39 -5.02 -6.26
C LEU A 24 14.14 -4.77 -7.75
N SER A 25 14.95 -5.35 -8.63
CA SER A 25 14.78 -5.26 -10.09
C SER A 25 13.74 -6.23 -10.66
N GLN A 26 13.29 -7.21 -9.88
CA GLN A 26 12.35 -8.23 -10.32
C GLN A 26 10.99 -7.63 -10.70
N ARG A 27 10.49 -7.99 -11.89
CA ARG A 27 9.17 -7.60 -12.41
C ARG A 27 8.20 -8.78 -12.43
N GLY A 28 6.90 -8.49 -12.47
CA GLY A 28 5.84 -9.49 -12.57
C GLY A 28 5.21 -9.89 -11.21
N PRO A 29 4.55 -11.05 -11.13
CA PRO A 29 3.75 -11.46 -9.96
C PRO A 29 4.56 -11.63 -8.67
N SER A 30 5.88 -11.81 -8.78
CA SER A 30 6.81 -11.95 -7.65
C SER A 30 7.55 -10.65 -7.31
N SER A 31 7.21 -9.54 -7.98
CA SER A 31 7.82 -8.24 -7.69
C SER A 31 7.43 -7.73 -6.30
N LEU A 32 8.36 -7.00 -5.69
CA LEU A 32 8.12 -6.36 -4.40
C LEU A 32 7.27 -5.10 -4.59
N PRO A 33 6.35 -4.80 -3.65
CA PRO A 33 5.39 -3.70 -3.76
C PRO A 33 5.99 -2.33 -3.40
N TYR A 34 7.25 -2.08 -3.77
CA TYR A 34 7.92 -0.81 -3.53
C TYR A 34 7.92 0.06 -4.78
N SER A 35 7.64 1.35 -4.61
CA SER A 35 7.72 2.33 -5.70
C SER A 35 9.16 2.48 -6.22
N GLU A 36 9.35 2.67 -7.52
CA GLU A 36 10.69 2.72 -8.16
C GLU A 36 11.59 3.83 -7.58
N ASP A 37 11.00 4.97 -7.21
CA ASP A 37 11.70 6.12 -6.60
C ASP A 37 12.38 5.77 -5.28
N VAL A 38 11.84 4.82 -4.51
CA VAL A 38 12.36 4.45 -3.18
C VAL A 38 13.25 3.21 -3.19
N LYS A 39 13.24 2.39 -4.25
CA LYS A 39 14.01 1.13 -4.29
C LYS A 39 15.50 1.33 -4.07
N TRP A 40 16.08 2.38 -4.66
CA TRP A 40 17.48 2.71 -4.48
C TRP A 40 17.81 3.04 -3.01
N LEU A 41 16.92 3.80 -2.35
CA LEU A 41 17.09 4.18 -0.95
C LEU A 41 16.89 2.99 -0.01
N ILE A 42 15.92 2.11 -0.30
CA ILE A 42 15.72 0.83 0.41
C ILE A 42 17.00 -0.01 0.37
N ARG A 43 17.59 -0.14 -0.83
CA ARG A 43 18.87 -0.83 -1.02
C ARG A 43 19.95 -0.22 -0.13
N GLN A 44 20.12 1.10 -0.16
CA GLN A 44 21.12 1.79 0.64
C GLN A 44 20.91 1.59 2.15
N HIS A 45 19.66 1.70 2.62
CA HIS A 45 19.33 1.51 4.04
C HIS A 45 19.63 0.08 4.52
N LEU A 46 19.33 -0.94 3.71
CA LEU A 46 19.61 -2.34 4.05
C LEU A 46 21.11 -2.67 4.00
N VAL A 47 21.84 -2.12 3.03
CA VAL A 47 23.31 -2.27 2.95
C VAL A 47 23.95 -1.65 4.18
N SER A 48 23.59 -0.40 4.51
CA SER A 48 24.12 0.30 5.68
C SER A 48 23.79 -0.43 6.98
N LEU A 49 22.59 -1.02 7.08
CA LEU A 49 22.19 -1.85 8.21
C LEU A 49 23.06 -3.12 8.32
N THR A 50 23.29 -3.81 7.21
CA THR A 50 24.07 -5.04 7.18
C THR A 50 25.54 -4.79 7.50
N ASP A 51 26.10 -3.68 7.02
CA ASP A 51 27.48 -3.28 7.33
C ASP A 51 27.65 -2.93 8.82
N ALA A 52 26.67 -2.25 9.43
CA ALA A 52 26.70 -1.90 10.85
C ALA A 52 26.36 -3.08 11.78
N TYR A 53 25.47 -3.99 11.33
CA TYR A 53 24.98 -5.14 12.08
C TYR A 53 25.00 -6.40 11.19
N PRO A 54 26.17 -7.07 11.05
CA PRO A 54 26.35 -8.18 10.10
C PRO A 54 25.44 -9.39 10.30
N SER A 55 24.82 -9.54 11.48
CA SER A 55 23.86 -10.63 11.72
C SER A 55 22.48 -10.36 11.13
N LEU A 56 22.12 -9.10 10.86
CA LEU A 56 20.84 -8.70 10.26
C LEU A 56 20.94 -8.82 8.75
N GLN A 57 20.49 -9.96 8.23
CA GLN A 57 20.60 -10.27 6.81
C GLN A 57 19.30 -9.95 6.07
N PRO A 58 19.36 -9.26 4.92
CA PRO A 58 18.17 -8.98 4.13
C PRO A 58 17.67 -10.26 3.45
N LYS A 59 16.35 -10.47 3.49
CA LYS A 59 15.66 -11.60 2.86
C LYS A 59 14.30 -11.16 2.34
N THR A 60 13.75 -11.93 1.40
CA THR A 60 12.33 -11.83 1.03
C THR A 60 11.51 -12.84 1.80
N ALA A 61 10.33 -12.43 2.24
CA ALA A 61 9.40 -13.32 2.93
C ALA A 61 7.95 -12.84 2.75
N THR A 62 7.02 -13.78 2.86
CA THR A 62 5.59 -13.49 2.86
C THR A 62 5.17 -12.94 4.22
N PHE A 63 4.73 -11.69 4.23
CA PHE A 63 4.12 -11.02 5.36
C PHE A 63 2.59 -11.19 5.32
N THR A 64 1.98 -11.47 6.47
CA THR A 64 0.52 -11.57 6.61
C THR A 64 0.00 -10.39 7.39
N HIS A 65 -0.79 -9.54 6.73
CA HIS A 65 -1.47 -8.40 7.34
C HIS A 65 -2.57 -8.85 8.31
N ASN A 66 -2.98 -7.95 9.19
CA ASN A 66 -4.02 -8.22 10.19
C ASN A 66 -5.39 -8.55 9.57
N ASP A 67 -5.63 -8.16 8.31
CA ASP A 67 -6.84 -8.47 7.54
C ASP A 67 -6.76 -9.81 6.78
N GLY A 68 -5.67 -10.55 6.94
CA GLY A 68 -5.43 -11.84 6.29
C GLY A 68 -4.80 -11.74 4.90
N ARG A 69 -4.57 -10.52 4.37
CA ARG A 69 -3.85 -10.35 3.10
C ARG A 69 -2.39 -10.77 3.26
N THR A 70 -1.85 -11.40 2.22
CA THR A 70 -0.43 -11.78 2.19
C THR A 70 0.30 -11.01 1.10
N VAL A 71 1.53 -10.59 1.40
CA VAL A 71 2.37 -9.81 0.50
C VAL A 71 3.82 -10.24 0.66
N ASN A 72 4.57 -10.31 -0.44
CA ASN A 72 6.00 -10.59 -0.38
C ASN A 72 6.77 -9.28 -0.12
N LEU A 73 7.54 -9.22 0.96
CA LEU A 73 8.25 -8.02 1.38
C LEU A 73 9.73 -8.32 1.65
N LEU A 74 10.55 -7.25 1.65
CA LEU A 74 11.88 -7.30 2.21
C LEU A 74 11.82 -7.22 3.74
N GLN A 75 12.66 -8.01 4.38
CA GLN A 75 12.93 -7.96 5.81
C GLN A 75 14.42 -8.04 6.08
N ALA A 76 14.87 -7.50 7.21
CA ALA A 76 16.16 -7.83 7.80
C ALA A 76 15.93 -8.74 9.00
N ASP A 77 16.47 -9.97 8.93
CA ASP A 77 16.27 -11.03 9.92
C ASP A 77 17.63 -11.42 10.52
N GLY A 78 17.73 -11.41 11.84
CA GLY A 78 18.98 -11.62 12.54
C GLY A 78 18.93 -11.24 14.01
N THR A 79 20.03 -10.71 14.54
CA THR A 79 20.13 -10.31 15.95
C THR A 79 20.63 -8.88 16.13
N VAL A 80 20.14 -8.20 17.18
CA VAL A 80 20.63 -6.90 17.61
C VAL A 80 21.36 -7.08 18.95
N PRO A 81 22.62 -6.64 19.08
CA PRO A 81 23.37 -6.71 20.33
C PRO A 81 22.82 -5.69 21.34
N MET A 82 22.46 -6.13 22.54
CA MET A 82 22.10 -5.28 23.67
C MET A 82 23.10 -5.49 24.81
N SER A 83 23.37 -4.47 25.62
CA SER A 83 24.19 -4.62 26.83
C SER A 83 23.32 -4.59 28.08
N TYR A 84 23.35 -5.65 28.89
CA TYR A 84 22.59 -5.76 30.13
C TYR A 84 23.45 -6.38 31.23
N GLY A 85 23.55 -5.72 32.39
CA GLY A 85 24.35 -6.23 33.51
C GLY A 85 25.84 -6.42 33.19
N GLY A 86 26.41 -5.61 32.29
CA GLY A 86 27.82 -5.71 31.86
C GLY A 86 28.11 -6.80 30.83
N VAL A 87 27.09 -7.53 30.37
CA VAL A 87 27.21 -8.58 29.34
C VAL A 87 26.43 -8.17 28.09
N THR A 88 26.99 -8.46 26.92
CA THR A 88 26.31 -8.25 25.63
C THR A 88 25.53 -9.50 25.25
N TYR A 89 24.24 -9.34 24.98
CA TYR A 89 23.33 -10.38 24.53
C TYR A 89 22.84 -10.07 23.12
N ASN A 90 22.69 -11.09 22.28
CA ASN A 90 22.19 -10.94 20.92
C ASN A 90 20.69 -11.25 20.88
N ILE A 91 19.86 -10.23 20.70
CA ILE A 91 18.40 -10.35 20.70
C ILE A 91 17.91 -10.61 19.28
N PRO A 92 17.25 -11.75 19.02
CA PRO A 92 16.71 -12.05 17.70
C PRO A 92 15.56 -11.11 17.36
N VAL A 93 15.68 -10.44 16.21
CA VAL A 93 14.68 -9.50 15.71
C VAL A 93 14.47 -9.69 14.21
N VAL A 94 13.28 -9.33 13.76
CA VAL A 94 12.91 -9.25 12.35
C VAL A 94 12.36 -7.85 12.09
N ILE A 95 12.98 -7.15 11.14
CA ILE A 95 12.62 -5.79 10.71
C ILE A 95 11.99 -5.89 9.33
N TRP A 96 10.68 -5.75 9.24
CA TRP A 96 9.93 -5.80 7.99
C TRP A 96 9.80 -4.42 7.37
N LEU A 97 10.13 -4.29 6.08
CA LEU A 97 9.95 -3.05 5.32
C LEU A 97 8.56 -3.06 4.68
N MET A 98 7.63 -2.31 5.26
CA MET A 98 6.24 -2.19 4.76
C MET A 98 6.17 -1.54 3.38
N GLU A 99 5.07 -1.70 2.64
CA GLU A 99 4.93 -1.22 1.25
C GLU A 99 5.21 0.28 1.11
N LEU A 100 4.86 1.07 2.14
CA LEU A 100 5.03 2.52 2.16
C LEU A 100 6.38 2.99 2.75
N TYR A 101 7.29 2.09 3.05
CA TYR A 101 8.64 2.44 3.50
C TYR A 101 9.41 3.16 2.38
N PRO A 102 10.24 4.19 2.68
CA PRO A 102 10.57 4.75 3.99
C PRO A 102 9.68 5.89 4.48
N ARG A 103 8.58 6.20 3.77
CA ARG A 103 7.62 7.24 4.21
C ARG A 103 6.90 6.85 5.51
N HIS A 104 6.74 5.55 5.74
CA HIS A 104 6.28 4.96 7.00
C HIS A 104 7.37 4.12 7.66
N PRO A 105 7.33 3.96 9.00
CA PRO A 105 8.30 3.14 9.73
C PRO A 105 8.21 1.67 9.33
N PRO A 106 9.31 0.90 9.49
CA PRO A 106 9.26 -0.55 9.38
C PRO A 106 8.50 -1.17 10.56
N CYS A 107 8.01 -2.40 10.37
CA CYS A 107 7.43 -3.19 11.45
C CYS A 107 8.50 -4.10 12.07
N VAL A 108 8.72 -3.98 13.37
CA VAL A 108 9.77 -4.74 14.08
C VAL A 108 9.14 -5.74 15.02
N PHE A 109 9.66 -6.97 15.02
CA PHE A 109 9.26 -8.04 15.94
C PHE A 109 10.49 -8.65 16.61
N VAL A 110 10.39 -8.98 17.89
CA VAL A 110 11.31 -9.94 18.51
C VAL A 110 10.93 -11.34 18.06
N ASN A 111 11.92 -12.18 17.79
CA ASN A 111 11.72 -13.55 17.30
C ASN A 111 12.35 -14.55 18.28
N PRO A 112 11.66 -14.90 19.39
CA PRO A 112 12.23 -15.78 20.42
C PRO A 112 12.62 -17.14 19.84
N THR A 113 13.80 -17.64 20.22
CA THR A 113 14.15 -19.05 20.00
C THR A 113 13.31 -19.97 20.90
N ARG A 114 13.39 -21.29 20.70
CA ARG A 114 12.62 -22.28 21.47
C ARG A 114 12.79 -22.16 22.99
N ASP A 115 13.98 -21.76 23.44
CA ASP A 115 14.32 -21.61 24.84
C ASP A 115 14.18 -20.15 25.32
N MET A 116 13.53 -19.27 24.55
CA MET A 116 13.32 -17.87 24.92
C MET A 116 11.85 -17.56 25.15
N ILE A 117 11.57 -16.72 26.13
CA ILE A 117 10.23 -16.19 26.40
C ILE A 117 10.24 -14.67 26.42
N ILE A 118 9.19 -14.07 25.85
CA ILE A 118 9.00 -12.62 25.90
C ILE A 118 8.66 -12.22 27.34
N LYS A 119 9.41 -11.27 27.89
CA LYS A 119 9.13 -10.65 29.20
C LYS A 119 7.76 -9.98 29.16
N ARG A 120 6.94 -10.24 30.18
CA ARG A 120 5.61 -9.63 30.32
C ARG A 120 5.40 -9.15 31.76
N PRO A 121 4.90 -7.90 31.98
CA PRO A 121 4.71 -6.84 30.99
C PRO A 121 6.05 -6.23 30.53
N HIS A 122 6.10 -5.73 29.29
CA HIS A 122 7.25 -5.00 28.77
C HIS A 122 6.76 -3.69 28.13
N PRO A 123 7.42 -2.53 28.39
CA PRO A 123 6.93 -1.23 27.94
C PRO A 123 6.94 -1.05 26.42
N HIS A 124 7.86 -1.73 25.72
CA HIS A 124 8.08 -1.57 24.29
C HIS A 124 7.80 -2.82 23.46
N VAL A 125 7.35 -3.92 24.05
CA VAL A 125 7.17 -5.20 23.34
C VAL A 125 5.86 -5.84 23.75
N THR A 126 5.01 -6.13 22.77
CA THR A 126 3.71 -6.76 22.99
C THR A 126 3.86 -8.28 23.22
N PRO A 127 2.82 -8.96 23.73
CA PRO A 127 2.80 -10.42 23.85
C PRO A 127 3.05 -11.18 22.53
N SER A 128 2.72 -10.56 21.38
CA SER A 128 2.98 -11.10 20.04
C SER A 128 4.39 -10.82 19.53
N GLY A 129 5.23 -10.14 20.31
CA GLY A 129 6.61 -9.79 19.95
C GLY A 129 6.73 -8.49 19.14
N SER A 130 5.64 -7.80 18.85
CA SER A 130 5.69 -6.52 18.13
C SER A 130 6.37 -5.44 18.98
N VAL A 131 7.31 -4.73 18.40
CA VAL A 131 8.12 -3.71 19.08
C VAL A 131 7.56 -2.31 18.80
N SER A 132 7.37 -1.52 19.86
CA SER A 132 6.97 -0.12 19.80
C SER A 132 7.89 0.72 20.67
N ILE A 133 8.91 1.31 20.04
CA ILE A 133 9.85 2.25 20.68
C ILE A 133 9.59 3.68 20.16
N PRO A 134 9.98 4.71 20.92
CA PRO A 134 9.78 6.11 20.52
C PRO A 134 10.35 6.46 19.14
N TYR A 135 11.45 5.85 18.73
CA TYR A 135 12.05 6.07 17.41
C TYR A 135 11.12 5.63 16.26
N LEU A 136 10.41 4.50 16.41
CA LEU A 136 9.42 4.06 15.41
C LEU A 136 8.18 4.96 15.39
N GLN A 137 7.75 5.44 16.56
CA GLN A 137 6.59 6.33 16.69
C GLN A 137 6.85 7.73 16.11
N LYS A 138 8.10 8.19 16.15
CA LYS A 138 8.57 9.49 15.65
C LYS A 138 9.40 9.35 14.37
N TRP A 139 9.10 8.33 13.57
CA TRP A 139 9.78 8.12 12.30
C TRP A 139 9.51 9.28 11.34
N ILE A 140 10.58 9.93 10.85
CA ILE A 140 10.50 11.09 9.97
C ILE A 140 11.32 10.79 8.72
N TYR A 141 10.66 10.70 7.57
CA TYR A 141 11.33 10.65 6.27
C TYR A 141 11.74 12.07 5.82
N PRO A 142 12.97 12.31 5.32
CA PRO A 142 14.05 11.34 5.04
C PRO A 142 15.09 11.15 6.15
N SER A 143 14.93 11.76 7.33
CA SER A 143 15.94 11.75 8.40
C SER A 143 16.11 10.40 9.11
N SER A 144 15.06 9.59 9.21
CA SER A 144 15.08 8.29 9.90
C SER A 144 15.61 7.17 9.00
N ASN A 145 16.49 6.34 9.57
CA ASN A 145 17.09 5.18 8.90
C ASN A 145 17.13 3.91 9.80
N LEU A 146 17.50 2.77 9.20
CA LEU A 146 17.51 1.47 9.86
C LEU A 146 18.68 1.27 10.84
N VAL A 147 19.82 1.92 10.61
CA VAL A 147 21.00 1.80 11.48
C VAL A 147 20.71 2.44 12.84
N ASP A 148 20.11 3.63 12.82
CA ASP A 148 19.68 4.33 14.03
C ASP A 148 18.55 3.57 14.73
N LEU A 149 17.60 2.98 13.98
CA LEU A 149 16.60 2.07 14.54
C LEU A 149 17.24 0.92 15.32
N ALA A 150 18.23 0.24 14.74
CA ALA A 150 18.93 -0.87 15.41
C ALA A 150 19.72 -0.39 16.64
N ARG A 151 20.28 0.82 16.60
CA ARG A 151 20.95 1.44 17.75
C ARG A 151 19.97 1.74 18.88
N ASP A 152 18.80 2.30 18.56
CA ASP A 152 17.74 2.55 19.53
C ASP A 152 17.21 1.23 20.12
N LEU A 153 17.01 0.18 19.31
CA LEU A 153 16.65 -1.15 19.81
C LEU A 153 17.67 -1.67 20.83
N SER A 154 18.97 -1.56 20.51
CA SER A 154 20.06 -1.95 21.40
C SER A 154 20.00 -1.21 22.74
N HIS A 155 19.71 0.08 22.70
CA HIS A 155 19.63 0.96 23.87
C HIS A 155 18.41 0.67 24.74
N TYR A 156 17.21 0.56 24.15
CA TYR A 156 15.99 0.27 24.89
C TYR A 156 16.01 -1.15 25.48
N PHE A 157 16.46 -2.15 24.73
CA PHE A 157 16.58 -3.52 25.23
C PHE A 157 17.70 -3.70 26.25
N GLY A 158 18.77 -2.91 26.18
CA GLY A 158 19.81 -2.89 27.22
C GLY A 158 19.32 -2.36 28.56
N ARG A 159 18.31 -1.48 28.56
CA ARG A 159 17.66 -0.97 29.78
C ARG A 159 16.64 -1.95 30.34
N ASP A 160 15.82 -2.52 29.47
CA ASP A 160 14.88 -3.57 29.84
C ASP A 160 14.91 -4.71 28.81
N PRO A 161 15.53 -5.86 29.12
CA PRO A 161 15.59 -6.99 28.21
C PRO A 161 14.20 -7.52 27.84
N PRO A 162 13.88 -7.64 26.54
CA PRO A 162 12.57 -8.09 26.09
C PRO A 162 12.41 -9.62 26.17
N LEU A 163 13.51 -10.37 26.24
CA LEU A 163 13.53 -11.84 26.21
C LEU A 163 14.31 -12.40 27.41
N TYR A 164 13.82 -13.53 27.95
CA TYR A 164 14.52 -14.33 28.94
C TYR A 164 14.74 -15.76 28.43
N SER A 165 15.86 -16.36 28.81
CA SER A 165 16.09 -17.80 28.59
C SER A 165 15.26 -18.62 29.58
N GLN A 166 14.51 -19.59 29.09
CA GLN A 166 13.91 -20.64 29.90
C GLN A 166 15.04 -21.56 30.40
N ARG A 167 15.14 -21.73 31.72
CA ARG A 167 16.02 -22.77 32.28
C ARG A 167 15.37 -24.12 31.97
N LYS A 168 16.11 -25.04 31.35
CA LYS A 168 15.72 -26.46 31.35
C LYS A 168 15.71 -26.92 32.81
N PRO A 169 14.66 -27.58 33.31
CA PRO A 169 14.78 -28.31 34.55
C PRO A 169 15.81 -29.43 34.32
N ASP A 170 16.96 -29.32 34.97
CA ASP A 170 17.98 -30.36 34.97
C ASP A 170 17.41 -31.61 35.64
N SER A 171 16.94 -32.56 34.84
CA SER A 171 16.67 -33.92 35.31
C SER A 171 17.98 -34.70 35.33
N SER A 172 18.90 -34.36 36.25
CA SER A 172 19.96 -35.28 36.71
C SER A 172 20.74 -34.75 37.92
N SER A 173 20.47 -35.28 39.11
CA SER A 173 21.41 -36.18 39.82
C SER A 173 20.90 -36.62 41.20
N ASN A 174 21.17 -37.89 41.48
CA ASN A 174 20.88 -38.68 42.67
C ASN A 174 21.36 -38.09 44.00
N ASN A 175 20.68 -38.44 45.10
CA ASN A 175 21.37 -39.16 46.19
C ASN A 175 20.42 -40.11 46.95
N PRO A 176 20.91 -41.28 47.43
CA PRO A 176 20.15 -42.26 48.17
C PRO A 176 20.22 -42.03 49.69
N ASN A 177 19.14 -42.41 50.37
CA ASN A 177 19.04 -42.88 51.75
C ASN A 177 19.69 -42.05 52.88
N SER A 178 18.84 -41.46 53.74
CA SER A 178 19.10 -41.34 55.18
C SER A 178 17.79 -41.51 55.93
N ASN A 179 17.56 -42.76 56.30
CA ASN A 179 16.59 -43.26 57.25
C ASN A 179 16.67 -42.49 58.59
N HIS A 180 15.59 -41.86 59.04
CA HIS A 180 15.27 -41.67 60.47
C HIS A 180 13.74 -41.74 60.63
N SER A 181 13.30 -42.74 61.39
CA SER A 181 11.92 -43.01 61.77
C SER A 181 11.68 -42.57 63.22
N HIS A 182 10.40 -42.57 63.62
CA HIS A 182 9.77 -42.26 64.94
C HIS A 182 9.24 -40.82 65.02
N GLY A 183 7.98 -40.51 65.37
CA GLY A 183 6.80 -41.29 65.74
C GLY A 183 5.80 -40.41 66.52
N TYR A 184 4.49 -40.61 66.26
CA TYR A 184 3.29 -40.33 67.10
C TYR A 184 2.57 -38.94 67.09
N GLY A 185 1.22 -39.05 66.96
CA GLY A 185 0.18 -38.12 67.45
C GLY A 185 -0.58 -37.31 66.38
N GLN A 186 -1.64 -37.80 65.72
CA GLN A 186 -3.07 -37.89 66.11
C GLN A 186 -3.82 -36.53 66.23
N GLY A 187 -4.87 -36.35 65.39
CA GLY A 187 -6.14 -35.69 65.81
C GLY A 187 -6.79 -34.64 64.90
N HIS A 188 -7.93 -35.03 64.29
CA HIS A 188 -9.12 -34.23 63.86
C HIS A 188 -9.01 -33.22 62.69
N GLY A 189 -9.97 -33.08 61.76
CA GLY A 189 -11.26 -33.72 61.50
C GLY A 189 -12.07 -32.99 60.38
N GLY A 190 -13.01 -33.69 59.73
CA GLY A 190 -14.21 -33.18 59.01
C GLY A 190 -14.06 -32.71 57.54
N SER A 191 -14.57 -33.46 56.53
CA SER A 191 -15.92 -33.34 55.87
C SER A 191 -16.08 -32.11 54.96
N LEU A 192 -16.60 -32.10 53.72
CA LEU A 192 -17.51 -32.98 52.95
C LEU A 192 -17.49 -32.58 51.46
N GLY A 193 -17.74 -33.55 50.56
CA GLY A 193 -18.45 -33.42 49.27
C GLY A 193 -17.71 -32.76 48.10
N GLY A 194 -17.73 -33.26 46.86
CA GLY A 194 -18.55 -34.28 46.23
C GLY A 194 -18.82 -33.92 44.76
N ASN A 195 -18.25 -34.73 43.86
CA ASN A 195 -18.61 -35.03 42.47
C ASN A 195 -18.36 -34.05 41.29
N SER A 196 -17.48 -34.56 40.41
CA SER A 196 -17.53 -34.50 38.94
C SER A 196 -18.81 -35.07 38.33
N VAL A 197 -19.15 -34.60 37.12
CA VAL A 197 -19.61 -35.37 35.92
C VAL A 197 -19.18 -34.49 34.71
N ILE A 198 -18.29 -34.87 33.77
CA ILE A 198 -18.46 -35.83 32.62
C ILE A 198 -19.58 -35.30 31.69
N SER A 199 -19.53 -35.15 30.37
CA SER A 199 -18.76 -35.72 29.24
C SER A 199 -19.11 -34.90 27.97
N SER A 200 -18.22 -34.73 26.97
CA SER A 200 -18.23 -35.38 25.62
C SER A 200 -19.50 -35.12 24.76
N ASN A 201 -19.48 -35.00 23.43
CA ASN A 201 -18.62 -35.56 22.40
C ASN A 201 -18.87 -34.87 21.02
N SER A 202 -17.94 -35.13 20.08
CA SER A 202 -17.96 -35.04 18.60
C SER A 202 -19.33 -35.19 17.88
N GLY A 203 -19.57 -34.80 16.61
CA GLY A 203 -18.72 -34.46 15.47
C GLY A 203 -19.43 -34.83 14.15
N PHE A 204 -18.82 -34.45 13.02
CA PHE A 204 -18.95 -34.96 11.63
C PHE A 204 -20.09 -34.51 10.67
N SER A 205 -19.63 -33.84 9.60
CA SER A 205 -19.80 -34.12 8.16
C SER A 205 -21.07 -33.80 7.35
N GLY A 206 -20.84 -33.09 6.23
CA GLY A 206 -21.14 -33.64 4.90
C GLY A 206 -21.96 -32.80 3.91
N SER A 207 -21.26 -32.18 2.94
CA SER A 207 -21.58 -32.08 1.49
C SER A 207 -22.89 -31.47 0.95
N GLY A 208 -22.75 -30.51 0.02
CA GLY A 208 -23.40 -30.62 -1.31
C GLY A 208 -24.42 -29.57 -1.78
N SER A 209 -23.95 -28.62 -2.58
CA SER A 209 -24.51 -28.07 -3.85
C SER A 209 -25.94 -27.47 -3.99
N VAL A 210 -25.95 -26.19 -4.42
CA VAL A 210 -26.66 -25.54 -5.56
C VAL A 210 -28.13 -25.91 -5.84
N VAL A 211 -29.07 -24.94 -5.79
CA VAL A 211 -29.91 -24.43 -6.93
C VAL A 211 -30.56 -23.07 -6.56
N ASN A 212 -30.58 -22.14 -7.50
CA ASN A 212 -31.36 -20.88 -7.56
C ASN A 212 -32.90 -21.16 -7.65
N PRO A 213 -33.82 -20.22 -7.32
CA PRO A 213 -34.52 -19.57 -8.44
C PRO A 213 -35.07 -18.12 -8.23
N SER A 214 -35.00 -17.37 -9.34
CA SER A 214 -35.90 -16.38 -9.96
C SER A 214 -37.07 -15.71 -9.20
N MET A 215 -37.18 -14.39 -9.44
CA MET A 215 -38.37 -13.53 -9.26
C MET A 215 -39.56 -13.87 -10.19
N GLY A 216 -40.77 -13.63 -9.68
CA GLY A 216 -42.02 -13.45 -10.43
C GLY A 216 -43.18 -12.98 -9.51
N PRO A 217 -44.10 -12.09 -9.95
CA PRO A 217 -44.88 -11.21 -9.08
C PRO A 217 -46.23 -11.80 -8.63
N ARG A 218 -46.71 -11.43 -7.43
CA ARG A 218 -48.05 -11.79 -6.94
C ARG A 218 -49.02 -10.61 -6.93
N VAL A 219 -50.10 -10.84 -7.66
CA VAL A 219 -51.32 -10.06 -7.86
C VAL A 219 -52.27 -10.27 -6.67
N PHE A 220 -52.95 -9.20 -6.21
CA PHE A 220 -54.04 -9.21 -5.23
C PHE A 220 -55.34 -9.80 -5.80
N PRO A 221 -56.19 -10.47 -4.98
CA PRO A 221 -57.61 -10.63 -5.29
C PRO A 221 -58.54 -9.80 -4.35
N PRO A 222 -59.79 -9.51 -4.79
CA PRO A 222 -60.64 -8.45 -4.24
C PRO A 222 -61.71 -8.94 -3.25
N SER A 223 -62.22 -8.01 -2.42
CA SER A 223 -63.46 -8.14 -1.63
C SER A 223 -64.72 -8.03 -2.51
N PRO A 224 -65.86 -8.57 -2.04
CA PRO A 224 -67.14 -8.15 -2.59
C PRO A 224 -68.17 -7.64 -1.53
N TYR A 225 -69.06 -6.80 -2.07
CA TYR A 225 -70.44 -6.48 -1.67
C TYR A 225 -70.76 -5.14 -0.96
N VAL A 226 -71.43 -4.30 -1.75
CA VAL A 226 -72.42 -3.27 -1.40
C VAL A 226 -73.76 -3.71 -2.01
N GLY A 227 -74.90 -3.49 -1.32
CA GLY A 227 -76.23 -3.66 -1.92
C GLY A 227 -77.44 -3.40 -1.00
N SER A 228 -78.04 -2.22 -1.15
CA SER A 228 -79.25 -1.62 -0.57
C SER A 228 -80.57 -2.44 -0.50
N GLY A 229 -81.37 -2.26 0.58
CA GLY A 229 -82.74 -1.68 0.52
C GLY A 229 -84.04 -2.51 0.69
N ARG A 230 -84.74 -2.30 1.85
CA ARG A 230 -86.22 -2.36 2.21
C ARG A 230 -86.95 -3.74 2.16
N ILE A 231 -87.97 -4.14 2.96
CA ILE A 231 -89.18 -3.54 3.64
C ILE A 231 -89.59 -4.42 4.90
N MET A 232 -90.21 -3.83 5.96
CA MET A 232 -90.76 -4.40 7.26
C MET A 232 -92.08 -5.23 7.11
N PRO A 233 -92.85 -5.80 8.13
CA PRO A 233 -92.96 -5.61 9.62
C PRO A 233 -93.39 -6.89 10.46
N PRO A 234 -94.10 -6.88 11.65
CA PRO A 234 -93.96 -6.19 12.95
C PRO A 234 -93.96 -7.09 14.26
N SER A 235 -93.48 -6.49 15.38
CA SER A 235 -93.87 -6.68 16.81
C SER A 235 -93.44 -7.94 17.64
N PRO A 236 -93.37 -7.89 19.00
CA PRO A 236 -93.52 -6.75 19.92
C PRO A 236 -92.36 -6.53 20.93
N GLN A 237 -92.31 -5.30 21.47
CA GLN A 237 -91.87 -4.93 22.82
C GLN A 237 -90.66 -5.64 23.47
N ARG A 238 -89.58 -4.87 23.69
CA ARG A 238 -89.19 -4.51 25.07
C ARG A 238 -88.32 -3.27 25.07
N ALA A 239 -88.88 -2.20 25.62
CA ALA A 239 -88.07 -1.20 26.29
C ALA A 239 -87.40 -1.89 27.47
N SER A 240 -86.08 -2.03 27.42
CA SER A 240 -85.27 -2.28 28.60
C SER A 240 -84.05 -1.38 28.50
N SER A 241 -84.14 -0.23 29.16
CA SER A 241 -82.98 0.40 29.79
C SER A 241 -82.33 -0.65 30.69
N GLY A 242 -81.42 -1.43 30.12
CA GLY A 242 -80.46 -2.22 30.88
C GLY A 242 -79.17 -1.44 30.82
N THR A 243 -78.71 -0.97 31.96
CA THR A 243 -77.31 -0.57 32.14
C THR A 243 -76.45 -1.67 31.53
N ASP A 244 -75.67 -1.37 30.48
CA ASP A 244 -74.69 -2.34 29.96
C ASP A 244 -73.91 -2.89 31.17
N ASP A 245 -73.76 -4.21 31.24
CA ASP A 245 -73.02 -4.83 32.34
C ASP A 245 -71.64 -4.14 32.40
N PRO A 246 -71.30 -3.46 33.51
CA PRO A 246 -70.05 -2.72 33.63
C PRO A 246 -68.84 -3.57 33.26
N ASN A 247 -68.94 -4.89 33.44
CA ASN A 247 -67.91 -5.85 33.12
C ASN A 247 -67.74 -6.08 31.60
N GLU A 248 -68.82 -6.04 30.81
CA GLU A 248 -68.74 -6.16 29.34
C GLU A 248 -68.24 -4.88 28.69
N VAL A 249 -68.67 -3.71 29.18
CA VAL A 249 -68.16 -2.40 28.74
C VAL A 249 -66.67 -2.28 29.06
N PHE A 250 -66.25 -2.73 30.25
CA PHE A 250 -64.84 -2.73 30.63
C PHE A 250 -64.02 -3.65 29.72
N LYS A 251 -64.48 -4.89 29.47
CA LYS A 251 -63.80 -5.82 28.55
C LYS A 251 -63.68 -5.24 27.14
N ARG A 252 -64.74 -4.62 26.61
CA ARG A 252 -64.72 -4.00 25.29
C ARG A 252 -63.73 -2.85 25.21
N ASN A 253 -63.72 -1.95 26.19
CA ASN A 253 -62.75 -0.85 26.26
C ASN A 253 -61.32 -1.35 26.46
N ALA A 254 -61.11 -2.42 27.24
CA ALA A 254 -59.80 -3.02 27.44
C ALA A 254 -59.28 -3.68 26.15
N ILE A 255 -60.14 -4.36 25.40
CA ILE A 255 -59.83 -4.93 24.09
C ILE A 255 -59.52 -3.81 23.09
N ASP A 256 -60.35 -2.76 23.00
CA ASP A 256 -60.11 -1.63 22.09
C ASP A 256 -58.79 -0.92 22.43
N LYS A 257 -58.45 -0.77 23.71
CA LYS A 257 -57.15 -0.22 24.14
C LYS A 257 -55.98 -1.13 23.75
N LEU A 258 -56.10 -2.44 23.96
CA LEU A 258 -55.08 -3.41 23.55
C LEU A 258 -54.88 -3.42 22.04
N VAL A 259 -55.96 -3.43 21.27
CA VAL A 259 -55.92 -3.37 19.80
C VAL A 259 -55.29 -2.05 19.35
N GLY A 260 -55.63 -0.93 19.96
CA GLY A 260 -55.03 0.38 19.68
C GLY A 260 -53.53 0.41 19.97
N MET A 261 -53.09 -0.15 21.10
CA MET A 261 -51.66 -0.25 21.45
C MET A 261 -50.92 -1.17 20.47
N VAL A 262 -51.44 -2.37 20.19
CA VAL A 262 -50.82 -3.30 19.24
C VAL A 262 -50.75 -2.70 17.84
N HIS A 263 -51.80 -2.00 17.39
CA HIS A 263 -51.77 -1.31 16.11
C HIS A 263 -50.72 -0.21 16.08
N GLY A 264 -50.61 0.59 17.15
CA GLY A 264 -49.56 1.59 17.33
C GLY A 264 -48.16 0.99 17.27
N ASP A 265 -47.93 -0.12 17.97
CA ASP A 265 -46.65 -0.84 17.97
C ASP A 265 -46.32 -1.42 16.59
N VAL A 266 -47.28 -2.03 15.90
CA VAL A 266 -47.09 -2.57 14.54
C VAL A 266 -46.76 -1.45 13.55
N VAL A 267 -47.43 -0.30 13.63
CA VAL A 267 -47.14 0.88 12.79
C VAL A 267 -45.75 1.43 13.13
N GLY A 268 -45.40 1.53 14.41
CA GLY A 268 -44.09 2.00 14.86
C GLY A 268 -42.95 1.10 14.37
N LEU A 269 -43.10 -0.22 14.53
CA LEU A 269 -42.14 -1.21 14.04
C LEU A 269 -42.00 -1.19 12.53
N ARG A 270 -43.11 -1.03 11.80
CA ARG A 270 -43.10 -0.91 10.35
C ARG A 270 -42.33 0.33 9.90
N LYS A 271 -42.62 1.49 10.49
CA LYS A 271 -41.92 2.75 10.20
C LYS A 271 -40.42 2.65 10.50
N LYS A 272 -40.04 2.01 11.61
CA LYS A 272 -38.63 1.78 11.94
C LYS A 272 -37.93 0.90 10.89
N ARG A 273 -38.58 -0.19 10.48
CA ARG A 273 -38.06 -1.09 9.44
C ARG A 273 -37.93 -0.39 8.08
N GLU A 274 -38.91 0.43 7.71
CA GLU A 274 -38.87 1.21 6.47
C GLU A 274 -37.71 2.21 6.49
N ALA A 275 -37.49 2.93 7.60
CA ALA A 275 -36.35 3.83 7.76
C ALA A 275 -34.99 3.09 7.72
N GLU A 276 -34.87 1.93 8.36
CA GLU A 276 -33.68 1.09 8.29
C GLU A 276 -33.42 0.61 6.86
N MET A 277 -34.47 0.19 6.15
CA MET A 277 -34.40 -0.25 4.75
C MET A 277 -33.97 0.89 3.81
N GLU A 278 -34.54 2.08 3.96
CA GLU A 278 -34.11 3.28 3.22
C GLU A 278 -32.65 3.63 3.50
N GLY A 279 -32.22 3.55 4.76
CA GLY A 279 -30.82 3.72 5.16
C GLY A 279 -29.89 2.73 4.45
N LEU A 280 -30.24 1.44 4.44
CA LEU A 280 -29.47 0.39 3.76
C LEU A 280 -29.41 0.60 2.24
N PHE A 281 -30.50 1.00 1.60
CA PHE A 281 -30.49 1.30 0.15
C PHE A 281 -29.61 2.51 -0.18
N SER A 282 -29.65 3.56 0.64
CA SER A 282 -28.78 4.73 0.43
C SER A 282 -27.29 4.36 0.56
N ALA A 283 -26.96 3.51 1.53
CA ALA A 283 -25.61 2.99 1.71
C ALA A 283 -25.19 2.11 0.53
N GLN A 284 -26.06 1.21 0.06
CA GLN A 284 -25.81 0.37 -1.10
C GLN A 284 -25.58 1.20 -2.38
N ALA A 285 -26.37 2.25 -2.60
CA ALA A 285 -26.19 3.17 -3.73
C ALA A 285 -24.83 3.87 -3.67
N THR A 286 -24.43 4.35 -2.49
CA THR A 286 -23.13 4.99 -2.27
C THR A 286 -21.98 4.03 -2.51
N LEU A 287 -22.09 2.79 -2.03
CA LEU A 287 -21.07 1.76 -2.24
C LEU A 287 -20.92 1.40 -3.71
N ARG A 288 -22.03 1.25 -4.43
CA ARG A 288 -22.02 0.97 -5.87
C ARG A 288 -21.39 2.11 -6.68
N GLN A 289 -21.68 3.36 -6.31
CA GLN A 289 -21.04 4.52 -6.93
C GLN A 289 -19.52 4.54 -6.69
N ARG A 290 -19.08 4.21 -5.46
CA ARG A 290 -17.64 4.13 -5.13
C ARG A 290 -16.95 2.99 -5.88
N GLU A 291 -17.61 1.84 -5.99
CA GLU A 291 -17.11 0.71 -6.80
C GLU A 291 -16.89 1.14 -8.26
N GLU A 292 -17.85 1.83 -8.86
CA GLU A 292 -17.74 2.33 -10.23
C GLU A 292 -16.59 3.34 -10.39
N GLN A 293 -16.42 4.26 -9.43
CA GLN A 293 -15.31 5.21 -9.42
C GLN A 293 -13.95 4.51 -9.30
N ILE A 294 -13.85 3.52 -8.43
CA ILE A 294 -12.61 2.73 -8.25
C ILE A 294 -12.31 1.95 -9.53
N ASN A 295 -13.30 1.28 -10.12
CA ASN A 295 -13.10 0.53 -11.37
C ASN A 295 -12.69 1.44 -12.52
N LYS A 296 -13.27 2.65 -12.61
CA LYS A 296 -12.86 3.65 -13.59
C LYS A 296 -11.42 4.09 -13.37
N GLY A 297 -11.04 4.48 -12.15
CA GLY A 297 -9.67 4.91 -11.84
C GLY A 297 -8.65 3.79 -12.03
N LEU A 298 -9.01 2.55 -11.73
CA LEU A 298 -8.18 1.38 -11.99
C LEU A 298 -7.93 1.19 -13.48
N LYS A 299 -8.98 1.33 -14.32
CA LYS A 299 -8.83 1.27 -15.78
C LYS A 299 -7.90 2.38 -16.30
N GLU A 300 -8.12 3.62 -15.89
CA GLU A 300 -7.29 4.77 -16.29
C GLU A 300 -5.80 4.55 -15.92
N MET A 301 -5.54 3.99 -14.73
CA MET A 301 -4.18 3.66 -14.29
C MET A 301 -3.56 2.53 -15.10
N PHE A 302 -4.33 1.52 -15.50
CA PHE A 302 -3.85 0.46 -16.40
C PHE A 302 -3.51 1.01 -17.79
N ASP A 303 -4.37 1.86 -18.35
CA ASP A 303 -4.14 2.49 -19.65
C ASP A 303 -2.87 3.39 -19.60
N GLU A 304 -2.68 4.15 -18.51
CA GLU A 304 -1.47 4.96 -18.29
C GLU A 304 -0.20 4.09 -18.14
N LYS A 305 -0.29 3.00 -17.37
CA LYS A 305 0.81 2.04 -17.22
C LYS A 305 1.24 1.47 -18.57
N GLU A 306 0.28 1.02 -19.39
CA GLU A 306 0.57 0.51 -20.72
C GLU A 306 1.21 1.57 -21.62
N GLY A 307 0.73 2.82 -21.55
CA GLY A 307 1.33 3.95 -22.27
C GLY A 307 2.78 4.22 -21.87
N LEU A 308 3.07 4.21 -20.56
CA LEU A 308 4.43 4.39 -20.04
C LEU A 308 5.35 3.21 -20.40
N GLU A 309 4.85 1.99 -20.39
CA GLU A 309 5.60 0.79 -20.82
C GLU A 309 6.00 0.90 -22.30
N GLN A 310 5.11 1.40 -23.16
CA GLN A 310 5.42 1.64 -24.57
C GLN A 310 6.46 2.75 -24.77
N GLN A 311 6.35 3.86 -24.04
CA GLN A 311 7.34 4.94 -24.09
C GLN A 311 8.71 4.46 -23.60
N LEU A 312 8.76 3.69 -22.52
CA LEU A 312 9.99 3.09 -22.03
C LEU A 312 10.62 2.18 -23.08
N GLN A 313 9.83 1.31 -23.72
CA GLN A 313 10.33 0.44 -24.78
C GLN A 313 10.93 1.24 -25.95
N MET A 314 10.27 2.32 -26.37
CA MET A 314 10.77 3.20 -27.43
C MET A 314 12.11 3.85 -27.03
N VAL A 315 12.22 4.38 -25.80
CA VAL A 315 13.46 5.00 -25.31
C VAL A 315 14.59 3.98 -25.22
N LEU A 316 14.33 2.77 -24.72
CA LEU A 316 15.32 1.70 -24.66
C LEU A 316 15.80 1.30 -26.06
N THR A 317 14.87 1.14 -27.00
CA THR A 317 15.22 0.81 -28.39
C THR A 317 16.06 1.92 -29.03
N ASN A 318 15.73 3.19 -28.78
CA ASN A 318 16.52 4.32 -29.25
C ASN A 318 17.90 4.37 -28.59
N ALA A 319 17.99 4.04 -27.30
CA ALA A 319 19.27 3.95 -26.58
C ALA A 319 20.15 2.85 -27.19
N ASP A 320 19.61 1.66 -27.45
CA ASP A 320 20.34 0.55 -28.09
C ASP A 320 20.86 0.94 -29.48
N VAL A 321 20.06 1.66 -30.26
CA VAL A 321 20.47 2.19 -31.58
C VAL A 321 21.61 3.19 -31.44
N LEU A 322 21.52 4.12 -30.48
CA LEU A 322 22.56 5.12 -30.24
C LEU A 322 23.85 4.49 -29.70
N GLU A 323 23.76 3.51 -28.79
CA GLU A 323 24.91 2.76 -28.29
C GLU A 323 25.57 1.94 -29.41
N GLY A 324 24.77 1.31 -30.28
CA GLY A 324 25.26 0.63 -31.47
C GLY A 324 26.02 1.58 -32.40
N TRP A 325 25.44 2.75 -32.69
CA TRP A 325 26.08 3.78 -33.49
C TRP A 325 27.35 4.32 -32.84
N LEU A 326 27.36 4.58 -31.53
CA LEU A 326 28.55 5.07 -30.81
C LEU A 326 29.68 4.06 -30.90
N ARG A 327 29.43 2.77 -30.63
CA ARG A 327 30.45 1.72 -30.73
C ARG A 327 31.07 1.63 -32.13
N GLU A 328 30.25 1.74 -33.17
CA GLU A 328 30.72 1.71 -34.56
C GLU A 328 31.54 2.95 -34.97
N ASN A 329 31.26 4.11 -34.37
CA ASN A 329 31.87 5.38 -34.76
C ASN A 329 33.00 5.83 -33.82
N GLU A 330 33.08 5.34 -32.59
CA GLU A 330 34.18 5.56 -31.65
C GLU A 330 35.50 4.98 -32.21
N GLU A 331 35.45 3.80 -32.83
CA GLU A 331 36.60 3.20 -33.51
C GLU A 331 37.06 4.00 -34.74
N LYS A 332 36.15 4.73 -35.39
CA LYS A 332 36.44 5.58 -36.55
C LYS A 332 37.01 6.94 -36.12
N MET A 333 36.44 7.53 -35.07
CA MET A 333 36.93 8.77 -34.44
C MET A 333 38.32 8.60 -33.85
N SER A 334 38.61 7.47 -33.20
CA SER A 334 39.95 7.15 -32.69
C SER A 334 41.03 7.15 -33.78
N LYS A 335 40.66 6.96 -35.05
CA LYS A 335 41.59 6.95 -36.20
C LYS A 335 41.73 8.33 -36.88
N LEU A 336 40.85 9.29 -36.57
CA LEU A 336 40.77 10.57 -37.31
C LEU A 336 41.59 11.71 -36.69
N GLY A 337 42.09 11.57 -35.46
CA GLY A 337 42.97 12.56 -34.82
C GLY A 337 42.24 13.84 -34.36
N SER A 338 42.84 14.59 -33.43
CA SER A 338 42.17 15.63 -32.61
C SER A 338 41.82 16.95 -33.33
N ASN A 339 41.70 16.96 -34.65
CA ASN A 339 41.45 18.18 -35.43
C ASN A 339 40.07 18.18 -36.08
N PHE A 340 39.09 17.58 -35.41
CA PHE A 340 37.71 17.50 -35.86
C PHE A 340 36.90 18.61 -35.20
N ASP A 341 36.29 19.46 -36.01
CA ASP A 341 35.35 20.48 -35.52
C ASP A 341 34.07 19.79 -35.04
N VAL A 342 33.63 20.12 -33.83
CA VAL A 342 32.42 19.53 -33.24
C VAL A 342 31.18 19.95 -34.04
N ASP A 343 31.24 21.10 -34.70
CA ASP A 343 30.16 21.61 -35.56
C ASP A 343 30.02 20.82 -36.87
N ASP A 344 31.08 20.14 -37.32
CA ASP A 344 31.06 19.24 -38.49
C ASP A 344 30.69 17.78 -38.11
N ALA A 345 30.49 17.49 -36.82
CA ALA A 345 30.14 16.15 -36.30
C ALA A 345 28.77 15.66 -36.74
N PHE A 346 27.82 16.59 -36.86
CA PHE A 346 26.42 16.29 -37.10
C PHE A 346 25.90 17.10 -38.27
N GLU A 347 25.89 16.49 -39.45
CA GLU A 347 25.21 17.07 -40.61
C GLU A 347 23.70 16.82 -40.53
N PRO A 348 22.86 17.86 -40.74
CA PRO A 348 21.42 17.65 -40.85
C PRO A 348 21.11 16.73 -42.04
N CYS A 349 20.25 15.74 -41.81
CA CYS A 349 19.88 14.74 -42.82
C CYS A 349 19.27 15.34 -44.10
N ASP A 350 18.71 16.55 -44.02
CA ASP A 350 18.01 17.22 -45.09
C ASP A 350 17.98 18.75 -44.87
N THR A 351 17.64 19.49 -45.93
CA THR A 351 17.60 20.95 -45.91
C THR A 351 16.55 21.52 -44.96
N LEU A 352 15.44 20.82 -44.74
CA LEU A 352 14.41 21.25 -43.78
C LEU A 352 14.91 21.07 -42.35
N SER A 353 15.58 19.96 -42.03
CA SER A 353 16.20 19.77 -40.71
C SER A 353 17.30 20.82 -40.44
N LYS A 354 18.10 21.17 -41.43
CA LYS A 354 19.08 22.27 -41.31
C LYS A 354 18.40 23.60 -40.96
N GLN A 355 17.36 23.97 -41.72
CA GLN A 355 16.59 25.19 -41.45
C GLN A 355 15.92 25.18 -40.08
N MET A 356 15.47 24.02 -39.60
CA MET A 356 14.89 23.86 -38.26
C MET A 356 15.92 24.13 -37.17
N ILE A 357 17.12 23.53 -37.30
CA ILE A 357 18.21 23.69 -36.32
C ILE A 357 18.67 25.15 -36.29
N GLU A 358 18.94 25.77 -37.44
CA GLU A 358 19.37 27.17 -37.53
C GLU A 358 18.33 28.14 -36.95
N ALA A 359 17.04 27.93 -37.25
CA ALA A 359 15.97 28.77 -36.73
C ALA A 359 15.81 28.61 -35.21
N SER A 360 15.91 27.39 -34.68
CA SER A 360 15.85 27.13 -33.24
C SER A 360 17.07 27.69 -32.49
N ALA A 361 18.28 27.53 -33.04
CA ALA A 361 19.49 28.09 -32.47
C ALA A 361 19.43 29.62 -32.41
N SER A 362 18.95 30.25 -33.48
CA SER A 362 18.79 31.72 -33.54
C SER A 362 17.73 32.23 -32.55
N ASP A 363 16.60 31.53 -32.40
CA ASP A 363 15.55 31.87 -31.42
C ASP A 363 16.08 31.84 -29.98
N LEU A 364 16.85 30.80 -29.63
CA LEU A 364 17.47 30.67 -28.30
C LEU A 364 18.55 31.72 -28.07
N ALA A 365 19.40 31.98 -29.06
CA ALA A 365 20.41 33.02 -28.96
C ALA A 365 19.80 34.40 -28.73
N ILE A 366 18.63 34.69 -29.32
CA ILE A 366 17.90 35.94 -29.07
C ILE A 366 17.40 36.02 -27.62
N GLU A 367 16.89 34.94 -27.04
CA GLU A 367 16.49 34.91 -25.62
C GLU A 367 17.67 35.25 -24.69
N ASP A 368 18.85 34.67 -24.96
CA ASP A 368 20.07 34.93 -24.18
C ASP A 368 20.54 36.39 -24.32
N VAL A 369 20.42 36.97 -25.51
CA VAL A 369 20.75 38.38 -25.76
C VAL A 369 19.76 39.30 -25.05
N ILE A 370 18.45 39.00 -25.09
CA ILE A 370 17.43 39.80 -24.39
C ILE A 370 17.67 39.73 -22.88
N TYR A 371 17.95 38.55 -22.33
CA TYR A 371 18.30 38.39 -20.92
C TYR A 371 19.51 39.24 -20.52
N SER A 372 20.56 39.23 -21.34
CA SER A 372 21.78 40.01 -21.10
C SER A 372 21.54 41.52 -21.22
N LEU A 373 20.68 41.96 -22.15
CA LEU A 373 20.25 43.35 -22.28
C LEU A 373 19.43 43.81 -21.07
N ASP A 374 18.57 42.94 -20.54
CA ASP A 374 17.76 43.24 -19.36
C ASP A 374 18.65 43.47 -18.13
N LYS A 375 19.69 42.65 -17.96
CA LYS A 375 20.70 42.87 -16.93
C LYS A 375 21.47 44.18 -17.14
N ALA A 376 21.89 44.47 -18.37
CA ALA A 376 22.65 45.69 -18.68
C ALA A 376 21.86 46.98 -18.43
N VAL A 377 20.53 46.98 -18.61
CA VAL A 377 19.70 48.17 -18.30
C VAL A 377 19.47 48.31 -16.80
N GLN A 378 19.32 47.20 -16.06
CA GLN A 378 19.22 47.21 -14.60
C GLN A 378 20.50 47.74 -13.95
N ASP A 379 21.67 47.36 -14.49
CA ASP A 379 22.98 47.83 -14.04
C ASP A 379 23.29 49.28 -14.51
N GLY A 380 22.42 49.90 -15.30
CA GLY A 380 22.58 51.27 -15.80
C GLY A 380 23.66 51.43 -16.87
N VAL A 381 24.16 50.33 -17.45
CA VAL A 381 25.19 50.33 -18.50
C VAL A 381 24.62 50.82 -19.83
N ILE A 382 23.35 50.52 -20.11
CA ILE A 382 22.65 50.96 -21.32
C ILE A 382 21.47 51.88 -20.99
N PRO A 383 21.25 52.97 -21.76
CA PRO A 383 20.06 53.79 -21.63
C PRO A 383 18.78 53.00 -21.95
N PHE A 384 17.70 53.30 -21.23
CA PHE A 384 16.40 52.63 -21.40
C PHE A 384 15.85 52.72 -22.84
N ASP A 385 16.03 53.86 -23.51
CA ASP A 385 15.61 54.03 -24.90
C ASP A 385 16.36 53.09 -25.87
N GLN A 386 17.64 52.80 -25.59
CA GLN A 386 18.43 51.88 -26.39
C GLN A 386 18.02 50.43 -26.14
N TYR A 387 17.72 50.07 -24.89
CA TYR A 387 17.16 48.78 -24.53
C TYR A 387 15.85 48.51 -25.29
N LEU A 388 14.88 49.43 -25.24
CA LEU A 388 13.59 49.24 -25.91
C LEU A 388 13.71 49.08 -27.42
N LYS A 389 14.61 49.83 -28.06
CA LYS A 389 14.88 49.69 -29.50
C LYS A 389 15.43 48.31 -29.84
N ASN A 390 16.43 47.85 -29.08
CA ASN A 390 17.08 46.55 -29.31
C ASN A 390 16.13 45.38 -29.04
N VAL A 391 15.39 45.40 -27.93
CA VAL A 391 14.39 44.38 -27.61
C VAL A 391 13.33 44.31 -28.72
N ARG A 392 12.81 45.45 -29.20
CA ARG A 392 11.84 45.46 -30.29
C ARG A 392 12.39 44.85 -31.58
N LEU A 393 13.65 45.15 -31.96
CA LEU A 393 14.27 44.59 -33.15
C LEU A 393 14.47 43.08 -33.01
N LEU A 394 15.03 42.64 -31.88
CA LEU A 394 15.27 41.23 -31.58
C LEU A 394 13.97 40.43 -31.52
N SER A 395 12.92 40.94 -30.86
CA SER A 395 11.61 40.26 -30.83
C SER A 395 10.98 40.11 -32.22
N ARG A 396 11.20 41.09 -33.12
CA ARG A 396 10.74 40.99 -34.52
C ARG A 396 11.49 39.89 -35.25
N ASP A 397 12.80 39.81 -35.08
CA ASP A 397 13.62 38.79 -35.74
C ASP A 397 13.32 37.40 -35.15
N GLN A 398 13.11 37.31 -33.84
CA GLN A 398 12.64 36.11 -33.13
C GLN A 398 11.32 35.57 -33.69
N PHE A 399 10.37 36.46 -33.98
CA PHE A 399 9.11 36.08 -34.61
C PHE A 399 9.33 35.38 -35.96
N PHE A 400 10.27 35.86 -36.78
CA PHE A 400 10.58 35.22 -38.06
C PHE A 400 11.23 33.84 -37.89
N HIS A 401 12.12 33.67 -36.91
CA HIS A 401 12.68 32.36 -36.60
C HIS A 401 11.60 31.38 -36.15
N ARG A 402 10.73 31.77 -35.19
CA ARG A 402 9.60 30.94 -34.73
C ARG A 402 8.62 30.61 -35.84
N ALA A 403 8.26 31.59 -36.68
CA ALA A 403 7.38 31.38 -37.83
C ALA A 403 8.01 30.41 -38.85
N THR A 404 9.32 30.48 -39.06
CA THR A 404 10.06 29.57 -39.93
C THR A 404 10.05 28.15 -39.36
N SER A 405 10.34 27.96 -38.06
CA SER A 405 10.27 26.65 -37.40
C SER A 405 8.88 26.01 -37.53
N VAL A 406 7.79 26.78 -37.39
CA VAL A 406 6.43 26.29 -37.59
C VAL A 406 6.18 25.81 -39.02
N LYS A 407 6.63 26.59 -40.02
CA LYS A 407 6.49 26.23 -41.44
C LYS A 407 7.31 24.99 -41.80
N VAL A 408 8.54 24.90 -41.31
CA VAL A 408 9.43 23.76 -41.53
C VAL A 408 8.83 22.49 -40.92
N ARG A 409 8.31 22.55 -39.69
CA ARG A 409 7.63 21.42 -39.05
C ARG A 409 6.42 20.93 -39.85
N ALA A 410 5.62 21.86 -40.39
CA ALA A 410 4.48 21.51 -41.25
C ALA A 410 4.95 20.82 -42.54
N ALA A 411 6.01 21.32 -43.17
CA ALA A 411 6.59 20.71 -44.37
C ALA A 411 7.18 19.32 -44.11
N GLN A 412 7.88 19.13 -42.99
CA GLN A 412 8.41 17.83 -42.57
C GLN A 412 7.28 16.81 -42.33
N MET A 413 6.18 17.23 -41.69
CA MET A 413 5.02 16.36 -41.49
C MET A 413 4.38 15.94 -42.83
N GLN A 414 4.25 16.87 -43.78
CA GLN A 414 3.75 16.57 -45.12
C GLN A 414 4.66 15.61 -45.89
N ALA A 415 5.98 15.82 -45.83
CA ALA A 415 6.98 14.95 -46.46
C ALA A 415 6.95 13.53 -45.85
N HIS A 416 6.82 13.42 -44.54
CA HIS A 416 6.71 12.15 -43.83
C HIS A 416 5.43 11.39 -44.24
N VAL A 417 4.27 12.08 -44.29
CA VAL A 417 3.01 11.50 -44.75
C VAL A 417 3.10 11.04 -46.21
N ALA A 418 3.72 11.83 -47.10
CA ALA A 418 3.93 11.46 -48.50
C ALA A 418 4.83 10.22 -48.65
N SER A 419 5.90 10.12 -47.84
CA SER A 419 6.77 8.94 -47.81
C SER A 419 6.06 7.69 -47.26
N MET A 420 5.12 7.84 -46.33
CA MET A 420 4.31 6.71 -45.84
C MET A 420 3.34 6.25 -46.92
N ALA A 421 2.65 7.18 -47.59
CA ALA A 421 1.70 6.87 -48.66
C ALA A 421 2.36 6.15 -49.84
N SER A 422 3.56 6.56 -50.27
CA SER A 422 4.28 5.92 -51.38
C SER A 422 4.73 4.49 -51.06
N ARG A 423 5.12 4.21 -49.81
CA ARG A 423 5.47 2.86 -49.35
C ARG A 423 4.24 1.95 -49.28
N THR A 424 3.08 2.47 -48.89
CA THR A 424 1.82 1.70 -48.89
C THR A 424 1.36 1.35 -50.31
N SER A 425 1.57 2.24 -51.29
CA SER A 425 1.21 1.98 -52.69
C SER A 425 2.07 0.91 -53.37
N GLN A 426 3.30 0.67 -52.91
CA GLN A 426 4.19 -0.39 -53.44
C GLN A 426 3.78 -1.81 -53.07
N TYR A 427 2.86 -1.99 -52.12
CA TYR A 427 2.29 -3.30 -51.75
C TYR A 427 0.90 -3.57 -52.37
N THR A 428 0.39 -2.65 -53.20
CA THR A 428 -0.94 -2.73 -53.81
C THR A 428 -0.93 -2.90 -55.34
N MET A 429 0.22 -3.25 -55.93
CA MET A 429 0.32 -3.82 -57.28
C MET A 429 0.98 -5.18 -57.20
#